data_AF-W1I4A3-F1
#
_entry.id   AF-W1I4A3-F1
#
_cell.length_a   1.000
_cell.length_b   1.000
_cell.length_c   1.000
_cell.angle_alpha   90.00
_cell.angle_beta   90.00
_cell.angle_gamma   90.00
#
_symmetry.space_group_name_H-M   'P 1'
#
loop_
_entity.id
_entity.type
_entity.pdbx_description
1 polymer ?
#
loop_
_entity_poly.entity_id
_entity_poly.type
_entity_poly.pdbx_seq_one_letter_code
_entity_poly.pdbx_strand_id
1 'polypeptide(L)'
;MISGYFGLPGCGKTTFLASIAQKELRRIKKGKSKYKKVYTNFWCDGCLRIDYKHLGNFDISDALILLDEITLDADSRNFKQFDEAHKYFFLLHRHYNCDLIYFTQFYDGVDKKIRDITNILWHVKRVGPFSIARQIFRILDINEQTKEIVQGYRFSNFFELLFLHPFRICYRPLWYKYFDSFERKELPEFKDHKWSDRA
;
A
#
# COMPACT_ATOMS: atom_id res chain seq x y z
N MET A 1 6.98 -3.23 -10.00
CA MET A 1 5.75 -2.44 -10.23
C MET A 1 5.38 -1.81 -8.90
N ILE A 2 4.90 -0.58 -8.90
CA ILE A 2 4.39 0.07 -7.69
C ILE A 2 2.86 0.16 -7.80
N SER A 3 2.15 -0.33 -6.78
CA SER A 3 0.68 -0.26 -6.71
C SER A 3 0.21 0.39 -5.43
N GLY A 4 -0.68 1.37 -5.55
CA GLY A 4 -1.33 2.03 -4.42
C GLY A 4 -2.76 1.52 -4.24
N TYR A 5 -3.14 1.22 -3.01
CA TYR A 5 -4.51 0.86 -2.64
C TYR A 5 -5.03 1.87 -1.63
N PHE A 6 -6.25 2.33 -1.82
CA PHE A 6 -6.89 3.24 -0.88
C PHE A 6 -8.37 2.94 -0.66
N GLY A 7 -8.88 3.39 0.49
CA GLY A 7 -10.27 3.21 0.86
C GLY A 7 -10.49 3.51 2.35
N LEU A 8 -11.76 3.66 2.73
CA LEU A 8 -12.16 4.02 4.08
C LEU A 8 -11.67 3.00 5.15
N PRO A 9 -11.55 3.42 6.42
CA PRO A 9 -11.33 2.50 7.53
C PRO A 9 -12.34 1.33 7.53
N GLY A 10 -11.88 0.14 7.91
CA GLY A 10 -12.74 -1.05 7.97
C GLY A 10 -13.09 -1.69 6.62
N CYS A 11 -12.57 -1.19 5.49
CA CYS A 11 -12.83 -1.80 4.18
C CYS A 11 -12.02 -3.08 3.89
N GLY A 12 -11.14 -3.49 4.80
CA GLY A 12 -10.34 -4.72 4.71
C GLY A 12 -9.01 -4.56 3.96
N LYS A 13 -8.39 -3.38 4.04
CA LYS A 13 -7.10 -3.03 3.44
C LYS A 13 -5.98 -4.00 3.84
N THR A 14 -5.68 -4.07 5.14
CA THR A 14 -4.67 -4.96 5.72
C THR A 14 -4.95 -6.43 5.39
N THR A 15 -6.23 -6.85 5.42
CA THR A 15 -6.63 -8.21 5.00
C THR A 15 -6.28 -8.49 3.54
N PHE A 16 -6.40 -7.49 2.67
CA PHE A 16 -6.04 -7.60 1.26
C PHE A 16 -4.53 -7.76 1.09
N LEU A 17 -3.72 -6.99 1.84
CA LEU A 17 -2.27 -7.17 1.88
C LEU A 17 -1.88 -8.57 2.37
N ALA A 18 -2.45 -9.03 3.49
CA ALA A 18 -2.21 -10.37 4.00
C ALA A 18 -2.57 -11.46 2.96
N SER A 19 -3.69 -11.30 2.25
CA SER A 19 -4.09 -12.20 1.16
C SER A 19 -3.06 -12.24 0.02
N ILE A 20 -2.52 -11.08 -0.37
CA ILE A 20 -1.47 -10.98 -1.40
C ILE A 20 -0.19 -11.65 -0.89
N ALA A 21 0.23 -11.33 0.34
CA ALA A 21 1.43 -11.87 0.97
C ALA A 21 1.41 -13.41 1.00
N GLN A 22 0.33 -13.98 1.53
CA GLN A 22 0.17 -15.42 1.67
C GLN A 22 0.12 -16.15 0.32
N LYS A 23 -0.51 -15.55 -0.69
CA LYS A 23 -0.51 -16.11 -2.05
C LYS A 23 0.90 -16.11 -2.62
N GLU A 24 1.66 -15.04 -2.42
CA GLU A 24 3.01 -14.93 -2.95
C GLU A 24 3.98 -15.89 -2.23
N LEU A 25 3.93 -15.98 -0.90
CA LEU A 25 4.69 -16.97 -0.12
C LEU A 25 4.44 -18.40 -0.61
N ARG A 26 3.19 -18.77 -0.92
CA ARG A 26 2.86 -20.08 -1.50
C ARG A 26 3.48 -20.28 -2.89
N ARG A 27 3.58 -19.21 -3.70
CA ARG A 27 4.22 -19.28 -5.02
C ARG A 27 5.73 -19.41 -4.89
N ILE A 28 6.35 -18.70 -3.95
CA ILE A 28 7.78 -18.81 -3.62
C ILE A 28 8.10 -20.25 -3.23
N LYS A 29 7.33 -20.83 -2.28
CA LYS A 29 7.51 -22.22 -1.84
C LYS A 29 7.39 -23.24 -2.99
N LYS A 30 6.61 -22.92 -4.03
CA LYS A 30 6.41 -23.76 -5.22
C LYS A 30 7.40 -23.47 -6.36
N GLY A 31 8.34 -22.53 -6.19
CA GLY A 31 9.24 -22.09 -7.26
C GLY A 31 8.55 -21.38 -8.42
N LYS A 32 7.33 -20.83 -8.22
CA LYS A 32 6.51 -20.16 -9.25
C LYS A 32 6.46 -18.64 -9.09
N SER A 33 7.23 -18.11 -8.16
CA SER A 33 7.36 -16.68 -7.92
C SER A 33 8.64 -16.15 -8.60
N LYS A 34 8.59 -14.91 -9.07
CA LYS A 34 9.80 -14.17 -9.47
C LYS A 34 10.56 -13.59 -8.26
N TYR A 35 9.93 -13.58 -7.09
CA TYR A 35 10.52 -13.10 -5.85
C TYR A 35 11.09 -14.27 -5.05
N LYS A 36 12.05 -13.95 -4.20
CA LYS A 36 12.58 -14.87 -3.18
C LYS A 36 11.99 -14.58 -1.81
N LYS A 37 11.53 -13.34 -1.55
CA LYS A 37 11.12 -12.86 -0.24
C LYS A 37 9.88 -11.97 -0.32
N VAL A 38 9.13 -11.91 0.78
CA VAL A 38 8.03 -10.97 0.98
C VAL A 38 8.32 -10.17 2.25
N TYR A 39 8.28 -8.85 2.16
CA TYR A 39 8.49 -7.95 3.29
C TYR A 39 7.21 -7.19 3.66
N THR A 40 6.97 -7.00 4.95
CA THR A 40 5.84 -6.23 5.51
C THR A 40 6.29 -5.29 6.63
N ASN A 41 5.64 -4.13 6.76
CA ASN A 41 5.82 -3.21 7.90
C ASN A 41 4.84 -3.48 9.07
N PHE A 42 3.94 -4.43 8.89
CA PHE A 42 3.02 -4.96 9.89
C PHE A 42 3.29 -6.45 10.07
N TRP A 43 2.87 -7.02 11.19
CA TRP A 43 3.01 -8.45 11.41
C TRP A 43 2.14 -9.25 10.43
N CYS A 44 2.78 -10.09 9.63
CA CYS A 44 2.11 -11.05 8.77
C CYS A 44 2.88 -12.38 8.78
N ASP A 45 2.16 -13.48 9.02
CA ASP A 45 2.74 -14.81 9.15
C ASP A 45 3.60 -15.19 7.93
N GLY A 46 4.84 -15.65 8.19
CA GLY A 46 5.81 -16.01 7.17
C GLY A 46 6.44 -14.86 6.38
N CYS A 47 6.06 -13.60 6.62
CA CYS A 47 6.69 -12.43 6.01
C CYS A 47 7.91 -11.96 6.81
N LEU A 48 8.85 -11.29 6.14
CA LEU A 48 9.98 -10.64 6.77
C LEU A 48 9.60 -9.21 7.15
N ARG A 49 10.00 -8.77 8.35
CA ARG A 49 9.75 -7.39 8.78
C ARG A 49 10.63 -6.40 8.01
N ILE A 50 10.06 -5.28 7.60
CA ILE A 50 10.78 -4.13 7.08
C ILE A 50 10.20 -2.82 7.63
N ASP A 51 11.05 -1.84 7.91
CA ASP A 51 10.62 -0.47 8.21
C ASP A 51 10.86 0.39 6.96
N TYR A 52 10.06 1.44 6.76
CA TYR A 52 10.18 2.33 5.60
C TYR A 52 11.62 2.86 5.41
N LYS A 53 12.27 3.28 6.50
CA LYS A 53 13.67 3.76 6.54
C LYS A 53 14.72 2.79 5.97
N HIS A 54 14.41 1.51 5.82
CA HIS A 54 15.34 0.54 5.24
C HIS A 54 15.34 0.59 3.71
N LEU A 55 14.30 1.13 3.08
CA LEU A 55 14.15 1.19 1.64
C LEU A 55 15.21 2.13 1.03
N GLY A 56 16.09 1.58 0.19
CA GLY A 56 17.19 2.30 -0.44
C GLY A 56 18.48 2.37 0.38
N ASN A 57 18.43 2.06 1.68
CA ASN A 57 19.62 1.99 2.55
C ASN A 57 20.21 0.58 2.65
N PHE A 58 19.43 -0.44 2.32
CA PHE A 58 19.86 -1.83 2.29
C PHE A 58 19.52 -2.48 0.95
N ASP A 59 20.29 -3.49 0.55
CA ASP A 59 19.98 -4.29 -0.64
C ASP A 59 18.75 -5.16 -0.39
N ILE A 60 17.63 -4.70 -0.92
CA ILE A 60 16.34 -5.38 -0.89
C ILE A 60 16.00 -5.71 -2.34
N SER A 61 16.63 -6.78 -2.85
CA SER A 61 16.42 -7.31 -4.20
C SER A 61 15.54 -8.57 -4.20
N ASP A 62 14.95 -8.87 -5.36
CA ASP A 62 14.10 -10.04 -5.62
C ASP A 62 12.94 -10.17 -4.61
N ALA A 63 12.27 -9.06 -4.30
CA ALA A 63 11.28 -9.03 -3.22
C ALA A 63 9.94 -8.37 -3.59
N LEU A 64 8.88 -8.87 -2.95
CA LEU A 64 7.61 -8.16 -2.88
C LEU A 64 7.54 -7.41 -1.55
N ILE A 65 7.37 -6.09 -1.60
CA ILE A 65 7.30 -5.24 -0.41
C ILE A 65 5.86 -4.75 -0.25
N LEU A 66 5.30 -4.96 0.93
CA LEU A 66 3.93 -4.66 1.29
C LEU A 66 3.91 -3.67 2.46
N LEU A 67 3.41 -2.45 2.23
CA LEU A 67 3.39 -1.38 3.22
C LEU A 67 1.96 -1.04 3.59
N ASP A 68 1.57 -1.19 4.85
CA ASP A 68 0.29 -0.69 5.36
C ASP A 68 0.45 0.72 5.91
N GLU A 69 -0.60 1.53 5.76
CA GLU A 69 -0.67 2.95 6.18
C GLU A 69 0.59 3.78 5.87
N ILE A 70 1.02 3.79 4.59
CA ILE A 70 2.27 4.44 4.16
C ILE A 70 2.34 5.95 4.50
N THR A 71 1.20 6.61 4.68
CA THR A 71 1.14 8.04 5.06
C THR A 71 1.74 8.31 6.42
N LEU A 72 1.91 7.31 7.28
CA LEU A 72 2.62 7.48 8.55
C LEU A 72 4.13 7.71 8.35
N ASP A 73 4.70 7.14 7.29
CA ASP A 73 6.13 7.22 6.99
C ASP A 73 6.45 8.21 5.86
N ALA A 74 5.50 8.43 4.93
CA ALA A 74 5.63 9.30 3.77
C ALA A 74 4.41 10.21 3.59
N ASP A 75 4.26 11.17 4.53
CA ASP A 75 3.19 12.17 4.51
C ASP A 75 3.54 13.32 3.54
N SER A 76 2.58 13.72 2.71
CA SER A 76 2.72 14.81 1.74
C SER A 76 2.99 16.19 2.36
N ARG A 77 2.71 16.37 3.65
CA ARG A 77 2.96 17.61 4.40
C ARG A 77 4.38 17.70 4.95
N ASN A 78 5.08 16.58 5.08
CA ASN A 78 6.45 16.54 5.59
C ASN A 78 7.46 16.52 4.44
N PHE A 79 7.84 17.71 3.98
CA PHE A 79 8.80 17.94 2.88
C PHE A 79 10.16 17.23 3.01
N LYS A 80 10.52 16.70 4.19
CA LYS A 80 11.83 16.08 4.49
C LYS A 80 11.83 14.53 4.52
N GLN A 81 10.69 13.85 4.38
CA GLN A 81 10.62 12.38 4.56
C GLN A 81 11.05 11.58 3.31
N PHE A 82 11.02 12.17 2.12
CA PHE A 82 11.47 11.51 0.91
C PHE A 82 12.92 11.89 0.56
N ASP A 83 13.84 11.29 1.30
CA ASP A 83 15.28 11.46 1.10
C ASP A 83 15.76 10.90 -0.25
N GLU A 84 17.03 11.11 -0.55
CA GLU A 84 17.63 10.67 -1.81
C GLU A 84 17.67 9.15 -1.96
N ALA A 85 17.89 8.41 -0.86
CA ALA A 85 17.96 6.95 -0.85
C ALA A 85 16.60 6.33 -1.20
N HIS A 86 15.51 6.79 -0.57
CA HIS A 86 14.16 6.37 -0.91
C HIS A 86 13.84 6.73 -2.37
N LYS A 87 14.15 7.96 -2.81
CA LYS A 87 13.94 8.37 -4.20
C LYS A 87 14.63 7.43 -5.19
N TYR A 88 15.90 7.11 -4.95
CA TYR A 88 16.67 6.22 -5.81
C TYR A 88 16.04 4.83 -5.87
N PHE A 89 15.72 4.25 -4.71
CA PHE A 89 15.10 2.92 -4.62
C PHE A 89 13.75 2.86 -5.34
N PHE A 90 12.87 3.83 -5.08
CA PHE A 90 11.54 3.87 -5.66
C PHE A 90 11.56 4.09 -7.18
N LEU A 91 12.49 4.88 -7.71
CA LEU A 91 12.66 5.05 -9.17
C LEU A 91 13.26 3.80 -9.82
N LEU A 92 14.21 3.15 -9.16
CA LEU A 92 14.97 2.03 -9.71
C LEU A 92 14.47 0.66 -9.23
N HIS A 93 13.27 0.59 -8.65
CA HIS A 93 12.72 -0.64 -8.06
C HIS A 93 12.75 -1.85 -9.02
N ARG A 94 12.67 -1.62 -10.34
CA ARG A 94 12.72 -2.67 -11.36
C ARG A 94 14.11 -3.29 -11.51
N HIS A 95 15.17 -2.50 -11.33
CA HIS A 95 16.55 -3.00 -11.38
C HIS A 95 16.83 -3.98 -10.23
N TYR A 96 16.18 -3.77 -9.09
CA TYR A 96 16.22 -4.68 -7.94
C TYR A 96 15.24 -5.88 -8.07
N ASN A 97 14.52 -6.02 -9.19
CA ASN A 97 13.43 -6.99 -9.34
C ASN A 97 12.40 -6.91 -8.19
N CYS A 98 12.08 -5.68 -7.77
CA CYS A 98 11.17 -5.41 -6.67
C CYS A 98 9.85 -4.83 -7.15
N ASP A 99 8.78 -5.29 -6.51
CA ASP A 99 7.46 -4.70 -6.61
C ASP A 99 7.04 -4.20 -5.23
N LEU A 100 6.42 -3.01 -5.20
CA LEU A 100 5.90 -2.41 -3.99
C LEU A 100 4.38 -2.30 -4.08
N ILE A 101 3.71 -2.71 -3.02
CA ILE A 101 2.28 -2.49 -2.85
C ILE A 101 2.10 -1.77 -1.53
N TYR A 102 1.47 -0.60 -1.58
CA TYR A 102 1.17 0.15 -0.38
C TYR A 102 -0.32 0.40 -0.24
N PHE A 103 -0.76 0.51 1.02
CA PHE A 103 -2.11 0.88 1.38
C PHE A 103 -2.10 2.20 2.14
N THR A 104 -3.17 2.96 1.94
CA THR A 104 -3.42 4.24 2.63
C THR A 104 -4.91 4.47 2.79
N GLN A 105 -5.34 5.20 3.81
CA GLN A 105 -6.71 5.71 3.88
C GLN A 105 -6.94 6.87 2.90
N PHE A 106 -5.96 7.77 2.77
CA PHE A 106 -6.06 9.00 2.00
C PHE A 106 -4.93 9.05 0.97
N TYR A 107 -5.28 8.87 -0.30
CA TYR A 107 -4.29 8.88 -1.38
C TYR A 107 -3.53 10.21 -1.45
N ASP A 108 -4.21 11.36 -1.33
CA ASP A 108 -3.57 12.68 -1.38
C ASP A 108 -2.64 12.98 -0.19
N GLY A 109 -2.78 12.23 0.90
CA GLY A 109 -1.87 12.29 2.04
C GLY A 109 -0.52 11.64 1.76
N VAL A 110 -0.40 10.82 0.71
CA VAL A 110 0.87 10.18 0.33
C VAL A 110 1.78 11.20 -0.37
N ASP A 111 3.08 11.16 -0.05
CA ASP A 111 4.10 11.96 -0.71
C ASP A 111 3.92 11.99 -2.23
N LYS A 112 4.00 13.20 -2.81
CA LYS A 112 3.70 13.44 -4.22
C LYS A 112 4.61 12.61 -5.14
N LYS A 113 5.89 12.44 -4.80
CA LYS A 113 6.82 11.65 -5.62
C LYS A 113 6.41 10.18 -5.66
N ILE A 114 5.96 9.61 -4.54
CA ILE A 114 5.44 8.22 -4.48
C ILE A 114 4.16 8.09 -5.30
N ARG A 115 3.28 9.09 -5.23
CA ARG A 115 2.09 9.13 -6.08
C ARG A 115 2.45 9.15 -7.56
N ASP A 116 3.37 10.02 -7.97
CA ASP A 116 3.74 10.20 -9.38
C ASP A 116 4.34 8.92 -10.00
N ILE A 117 5.18 8.18 -9.25
CA ILE A 117 5.80 6.92 -9.71
C ILE A 117 4.87 5.70 -9.67
N THR A 118 3.78 5.77 -8.91
CA THR A 118 2.90 4.61 -8.72
C THR A 118 2.26 4.20 -10.05
N ASN A 119 2.31 2.92 -10.42
CA ASN A 119 1.87 2.50 -11.74
C ASN A 119 0.37 2.24 -11.78
N ILE A 120 -0.17 1.62 -10.72
CA ILE A 120 -1.56 1.18 -10.67
C ILE A 120 -2.20 1.64 -9.37
N LEU A 121 -3.40 2.18 -9.46
CA LEU A 121 -4.21 2.53 -8.29
C LEU A 121 -5.43 1.64 -8.16
N TRP A 122 -5.80 1.36 -6.92
CA TRP A 122 -6.93 0.53 -6.59
C TRP A 122 -7.77 1.19 -5.49
N HIS A 123 -9.06 1.30 -5.75
CA HIS A 123 -10.03 1.75 -4.76
C HIS A 123 -10.73 0.53 -4.13
N VAL A 124 -10.59 0.38 -2.82
CA VAL A 124 -11.08 -0.77 -2.05
C VAL A 124 -12.39 -0.42 -1.37
N LYS A 125 -13.42 -1.23 -1.61
CA LYS A 125 -14.73 -1.16 -0.95
C LYS A 125 -15.06 -2.47 -0.24
N ARG A 126 -15.79 -2.37 0.86
CA ARG A 126 -16.36 -3.53 1.57
C ARG A 126 -17.72 -3.88 0.97
N VAL A 127 -17.93 -5.16 0.68
CA VAL A 127 -19.22 -5.73 0.27
C VAL A 127 -19.44 -7.01 1.07
N GLY A 128 -20.24 -6.91 2.14
CA GLY A 128 -20.47 -8.03 3.06
C GLY A 128 -19.16 -8.57 3.68
N PRO A 129 -18.85 -9.87 3.55
CA PRO A 129 -17.58 -10.44 4.02
C PRO A 129 -16.41 -10.21 3.04
N PHE A 130 -16.68 -9.69 1.84
CA PHE A 130 -15.68 -9.46 0.81
C PHE A 130 -15.14 -8.02 0.83
N SER A 131 -13.89 -7.88 0.39
CA SER A 131 -13.29 -6.63 -0.04
C SER A 131 -13.07 -6.68 -1.54
N ILE A 132 -13.55 -5.66 -2.24
CA ILE A 132 -13.44 -5.55 -3.69
C ILE A 132 -12.56 -4.33 -4.00
N ALA A 133 -11.44 -4.57 -4.67
CA ALA A 133 -10.56 -3.54 -5.17
C ALA A 133 -10.85 -3.30 -6.67
N ARG A 134 -11.25 -2.08 -7.02
CA ARG A 134 -11.47 -1.65 -8.41
C ARG A 134 -10.27 -0.83 -8.89
N GLN A 135 -9.74 -1.18 -10.05
CA GLN A 135 -8.62 -0.47 -10.65
C GLN A 135 -9.03 0.94 -11.11
N ILE A 136 -8.13 1.89 -10.89
CA ILE A 136 -8.18 3.25 -11.41
C ILE A 136 -7.02 3.40 -12.40
N PHE A 137 -7.36 3.80 -13.61
CA PHE A 137 -6.42 4.03 -14.70
C PHE A 137 -5.93 5.47 -14.64
N ARG A 138 -4.61 5.62 -14.81
CA ARG A 138 -3.99 6.93 -14.98
C ARG A 138 -4.04 7.32 -16.43
N ILE A 139 -4.36 8.57 -16.69
CA ILE A 139 -4.31 9.19 -18.00
C ILE A 139 -3.46 10.46 -17.91
N LEU A 140 -2.72 10.75 -18.96
CA LEU A 140 -2.14 12.07 -19.14
C LEU A 140 -3.24 12.93 -19.75
N ASP A 141 -3.53 14.04 -19.09
CA ASP A 141 -4.57 14.98 -19.50
C ASP A 141 -3.97 16.39 -19.55
N ILE A 142 -4.59 17.30 -20.28
CA ILE A 142 -4.15 18.70 -20.35
C ILE A 142 -5.20 19.53 -19.62
N ASN A 143 -4.78 20.22 -18.56
CA ASN A 143 -5.70 21.08 -17.82
C ASN A 143 -6.23 22.18 -18.75
N GLU A 144 -7.54 22.24 -18.91
CA GLU A 144 -8.17 23.17 -19.86
C GLU A 144 -7.87 24.64 -19.55
N GLN A 145 -7.69 24.97 -18.26
CA GLN A 145 -7.44 26.33 -17.77
C GLN A 145 -5.96 26.69 -17.79
N THR A 146 -5.07 25.82 -17.26
CA THR A 146 -3.64 26.14 -17.14
C THR A 146 -2.81 25.73 -18.36
N LYS A 147 -3.38 24.89 -19.24
CA LYS A 147 -2.68 24.24 -20.38
C LYS A 147 -1.47 23.39 -19.96
N GLU A 148 -1.35 23.06 -18.68
CA GLU A 148 -0.31 22.19 -18.16
C GLU A 148 -0.69 20.72 -18.31
N ILE A 149 0.31 19.86 -18.50
CA ILE A 149 0.12 18.41 -18.48
C ILE A 149 -0.14 17.98 -17.04
N VAL A 150 -1.32 17.43 -16.80
CA VAL A 150 -1.76 16.92 -15.50
C VAL A 150 -1.99 15.43 -15.57
N GLN A 151 -1.81 14.76 -14.43
CA GLN A 151 -2.12 13.35 -14.30
C GLN A 151 -3.58 13.19 -13.87
N GLY A 152 -4.43 12.75 -14.80
CA GLY A 152 -5.83 12.45 -14.56
C GLY A 152 -6.06 11.01 -14.10
N TYR A 153 -7.25 10.77 -13.54
CA TYR A 153 -7.68 9.46 -13.08
C TYR A 153 -9.05 9.12 -13.64
N ARG A 154 -9.20 7.90 -14.18
CA ARG A 154 -10.49 7.39 -14.64
C ARG A 154 -10.72 5.96 -14.19
N PHE A 155 -11.99 5.58 -14.10
CA PHE A 155 -12.34 4.17 -13.94
C PHE A 155 -12.36 3.44 -15.28
N SER A 156 -12.34 2.11 -15.22
CA SER A 156 -12.51 1.25 -16.39
C SER A 156 -13.84 1.51 -17.10
N ASN A 157 -13.79 1.60 -18.43
CA ASN A 157 -14.98 1.63 -19.29
C ASN A 157 -15.58 0.21 -19.43
N PHE A 158 -16.77 0.09 -20.01
CA PHE A 158 -17.46 -1.20 -20.17
C PHE A 158 -16.64 -2.24 -20.94
N PHE A 159 -15.97 -1.85 -22.03
CA PHE A 159 -15.10 -2.75 -22.78
C PHE A 159 -13.89 -3.22 -21.96
N GLU A 160 -13.23 -2.30 -21.25
CA GLU A 160 -12.12 -2.63 -20.36
C GLU A 160 -12.55 -3.54 -19.21
N LEU A 161 -13.80 -3.40 -18.75
CA LEU A 161 -14.38 -4.27 -17.73
C LEU A 161 -14.39 -5.74 -18.17
N LEU A 162 -14.78 -5.97 -19.43
CA LEU A 162 -14.95 -7.30 -20.01
C LEU A 162 -13.61 -7.99 -20.28
N PHE A 163 -12.60 -7.24 -20.71
CA PHE A 163 -11.32 -7.82 -21.13
C PHE A 163 -10.22 -7.72 -20.08
N LEU A 164 -10.14 -6.63 -19.32
CA LEU A 164 -9.01 -6.38 -18.41
C LEU A 164 -9.24 -6.87 -16.97
N HIS A 165 -10.46 -7.33 -16.66
CA HIS A 165 -10.83 -7.81 -15.32
C HIS A 165 -10.34 -6.87 -14.21
N PRO A 166 -10.76 -5.59 -14.19
CA PRO A 166 -10.20 -4.54 -13.34
C PRO A 166 -10.62 -4.64 -11.87
N PHE A 167 -11.01 -5.85 -11.42
CA PHE A 167 -11.44 -6.13 -10.06
C PHE A 167 -10.57 -7.20 -9.43
N ARG A 168 -10.25 -6.99 -8.16
CA ARG A 168 -9.70 -8.04 -7.29
C ARG A 168 -10.61 -8.23 -6.10
N ILE A 169 -10.95 -9.48 -5.83
CA ILE A 169 -11.86 -9.85 -4.74
C ILE A 169 -11.08 -10.58 -3.65
N CYS A 170 -11.32 -10.22 -2.40
CA CYS A 170 -10.74 -10.86 -1.22
C CYS A 170 -11.85 -11.25 -0.24
N TYR A 171 -12.02 -12.55 0.01
CA TYR A 171 -12.87 -13.05 1.08
C TYR A 171 -12.13 -12.93 2.41
N ARG A 172 -12.51 -11.96 3.25
CA ARG A 172 -11.72 -11.56 4.42
C ARG A 172 -11.56 -12.64 5.50
N PRO A 173 -12.62 -13.41 5.88
CA PRO A 173 -12.52 -14.39 6.97
C PRO A 173 -11.41 -15.42 6.79
N LEU A 174 -11.04 -15.76 5.55
CA LEU A 174 -9.97 -16.71 5.25
C LEU A 174 -8.58 -16.22 5.68
N TRP A 175 -8.38 -14.91 5.79
CA TRP A 175 -7.06 -14.31 5.94
C TRP A 175 -6.79 -13.69 7.32
N TYR A 176 -7.80 -13.56 8.19
CA TYR A 176 -7.64 -12.98 9.53
C TYR A 176 -6.62 -13.68 10.41
N LYS A 177 -6.38 -14.98 10.19
CA LYS A 177 -5.40 -15.75 10.97
C LYS A 177 -3.93 -15.43 10.67
N TYR A 178 -3.64 -14.68 9.61
CA TYR A 178 -2.26 -14.44 9.15
C TYR A 178 -1.74 -13.05 9.51
N PHE A 179 -2.53 -12.20 10.17
CA PHE A 179 -2.10 -10.86 10.56
C PHE A 179 -2.85 -10.42 11.81
N ASP A 180 -2.27 -9.48 12.56
CA ASP A 180 -2.92 -8.87 13.71
C ASP A 180 -3.51 -7.51 13.29
N SER A 181 -4.83 -7.35 13.44
CA SER A 181 -5.51 -6.09 13.12
C SER A 181 -5.40 -5.04 14.23
N PHE A 182 -4.99 -5.45 15.43
CA PHE A 182 -4.93 -4.61 16.62
C PHE A 182 -3.50 -4.23 17.01
N GLU A 183 -2.51 -4.63 16.20
CA GLU A 183 -1.11 -4.22 16.36
C GLU A 183 -1.02 -2.69 16.38
N ARG A 184 -0.46 -2.14 17.45
CA ARG A 184 -0.31 -0.70 17.67
C ARG A 184 1.03 -0.41 18.30
N LYS A 185 1.57 0.78 18.03
CA LYS A 185 2.74 1.29 18.75
C LYS A 185 2.39 1.43 20.22
N GLU A 186 3.29 1.00 21.09
CA GLU A 186 3.18 1.26 22.52
C GLU A 186 3.29 2.76 22.75
N LEU A 187 2.24 3.34 23.35
CA LEU A 187 2.21 4.74 23.75
C LEU A 187 2.41 4.82 25.27
N PRO A 188 3.06 5.89 25.78
CA PRO A 188 3.13 6.14 27.21
C PRO A 188 1.73 6.13 27.83
N GLU A 189 1.63 5.58 29.04
CA GLU A 189 0.36 5.55 29.78
C GLU A 189 -0.12 6.98 30.08
N PHE A 190 -1.34 7.28 29.66
CA PHE A 190 -1.98 8.54 29.99
C PHE A 190 -2.53 8.45 31.41
N LYS A 191 -2.06 9.32 32.30
CA LYS A 191 -2.57 9.40 33.67
C LYS A 191 -3.89 10.18 33.66
N ASP A 192 -4.99 9.46 33.80
CA ASP A 192 -6.30 10.06 33.93
C ASP A 192 -6.40 10.83 35.27
N HIS A 193 -6.68 12.11 35.18
CA HIS A 193 -7.03 12.93 36.35
C HIS A 193 -8.45 13.45 36.15
N LYS A 194 -9.30 13.32 37.17
CA LYS A 194 -10.63 13.94 37.10
C LYS A 194 -10.47 15.43 37.33
N TRP A 195 -11.29 16.22 36.64
CA TRP A 195 -11.34 17.66 36.86
C TRP A 195 -11.70 18.03 38.30
N SER A 196 -12.40 17.15 39.02
CA SER A 196 -12.71 17.27 40.45
C SER A 196 -11.48 17.25 41.36
N ASP A 197 -10.34 16.75 40.87
CA ASP A 197 -9.15 16.53 41.68
C ASP A 197 -8.21 17.77 41.68
N ARG A 198 -8.68 18.90 41.13
CA ARG A 198 -8.08 20.22 41.33
C ARG A 198 -8.51 20.77 42.69
N ALA A 199 -7.85 20.31 43.75
CA ALA A 199 -7.83 20.99 45.04
C ALA A 199 -6.61 21.92 45.11
#